data_AF-A0A8T4T679-F1
#
_entry.id   AF-A0A8T4T679-F1
#
_cell.length_a   1.000
_cell.length_b   1.000
_cell.length_c   1.000
_cell.angle_alpha   90.00
_cell.angle_beta   90.00
_cell.angle_gamma   90.00
#
_symmetry.space_group_name_H-M   'P 1'
#
loop_
_entity.id
_entity.type
_entity.pdbx_description
1 polymer ?
#
loop_
_entity_poly.entity_id
_entity_poly.type
_entity_poly.pdbx_seq_one_letter_code
_entity_poly.pdbx_strand_id
1 'polypeptide(L)'
;MSLEEFVRSGGVVFYSNARMLDTHLKDFGDGGELLCSYLSRQTGNDLVVSGASLKSALMNPAHLLELVDFLIGVAFYREEPTFFHVNVDVEALEYHYLRKEEDCAVNLAGTIKIDMAKWLSSLSGFDYAWNVCLIDSFSRMVGTGFEWPRSEEDFKECVASHSGQFVVGLKEQIPRYLGYCSFTEDEDTRIAIEFVVKRFTA
;
A
#
# COMPACT_ATOMS: atom_id res chain seq x y z
N MET A 1 -14.84 -6.59 -13.63
CA MET A 1 -14.84 -5.15 -13.36
C MET A 1 -13.43 -4.78 -12.97
N SER A 2 -12.79 -3.84 -13.66
CA SER A 2 -11.42 -3.37 -13.34
C SER A 2 -11.42 -2.46 -12.10
N LEU A 3 -10.26 -2.21 -11.48
CA LEU A 3 -10.15 -1.24 -10.39
C LEU A 3 -10.62 0.16 -10.84
N GLU A 4 -10.30 0.54 -12.07
CA GLU A 4 -10.74 1.80 -12.65
C GLU A 4 -12.27 1.90 -12.74
N GLU A 5 -12.96 0.83 -13.12
CA GLU A 5 -14.43 0.79 -13.13
C GLU A 5 -15.02 0.89 -11.72
N PHE A 6 -14.36 0.31 -10.71
CA PHE A 6 -14.76 0.49 -9.31
C PHE A 6 -14.60 1.94 -8.84
N VAL A 7 -13.55 2.64 -9.27
CA VAL A 7 -13.37 4.06 -8.98
C VAL A 7 -14.41 4.92 -9.70
N ARG A 8 -14.57 4.72 -11.02
CA ARG A 8 -15.51 5.49 -11.86
C ARG A 8 -16.98 5.34 -11.43
N SER A 9 -17.34 4.20 -10.83
CA SER A 9 -18.68 3.94 -10.30
C SER A 9 -18.90 4.48 -8.87
N GLY A 10 -17.87 5.06 -8.23
CA GLY A 10 -17.91 5.49 -6.83
C GLY A 10 -17.88 4.33 -5.83
N GLY A 11 -17.57 3.11 -6.29
CA GLY A 11 -17.40 1.93 -5.43
C GLY A 11 -16.10 1.97 -4.62
N VAL A 12 -15.06 2.61 -5.17
CA VAL A 12 -13.81 2.99 -4.50
C VAL A 12 -13.68 4.51 -4.58
N VAL A 13 -13.48 5.15 -3.43
CA VAL A 13 -13.43 6.60 -3.28
C VAL A 13 -12.19 7.04 -2.50
N PHE A 14 -11.79 8.28 -2.71
CA PHE A 14 -10.59 8.86 -2.12
C PHE A 14 -10.97 10.06 -1.25
N TYR A 15 -10.32 10.18 -0.10
CA TYR A 15 -10.45 11.32 0.80
C TYR A 15 -9.09 11.94 1.07
N SER A 16 -9.07 13.26 1.18
CA SER A 16 -7.92 14.04 1.61
C SER A 16 -8.39 15.06 2.64
N ASN A 17 -7.78 15.09 3.82
CA ASN A 17 -8.18 15.94 4.94
C ASN A 17 -9.71 15.86 5.24
N ALA A 18 -10.26 14.64 5.29
CA ALA A 18 -11.69 14.34 5.45
C ALA A 18 -12.64 14.85 4.34
N ARG A 19 -12.11 15.47 3.27
CA ARG A 19 -12.87 15.84 2.08
C ARG A 19 -12.80 14.72 1.05
N MET A 20 -13.96 14.26 0.58
CA MET A 20 -14.02 13.34 -0.55
C MET A 20 -13.50 14.05 -1.81
N LEU A 21 -12.55 13.42 -2.49
CA LEU A 21 -12.00 13.92 -3.74
C LEU A 21 -12.93 13.51 -4.88
N ASP A 22 -13.26 14.49 -5.73
CA ASP A 22 -14.09 14.23 -6.90
C ASP A 22 -13.28 13.44 -7.93
N THR A 23 -13.70 12.20 -8.13
CA THR A 23 -13.15 11.28 -9.13
C THR A 23 -14.14 11.02 -10.26
N HIS A 24 -15.25 11.77 -10.35
CA HIS A 24 -16.15 11.76 -11.49
C HIS A 24 -15.72 12.77 -12.55
N LEU A 25 -14.50 12.62 -13.06
CA LEU A 25 -14.03 13.40 -14.22
C LEU A 25 -14.29 12.59 -15.49
N LYS A 26 -14.94 13.22 -16.48
CA LYS A 26 -15.08 12.67 -17.85
C LYS A 26 -13.71 12.35 -18.49
N ASP A 27 -12.64 12.93 -17.93
CA ASP A 27 -11.25 12.77 -18.31
C ASP A 27 -10.49 11.76 -17.42
N PHE A 28 -11.15 10.70 -16.93
CA PHE A 28 -10.46 9.44 -16.64
C PHE A 28 -9.91 8.89 -17.97
N GLY A 29 -8.86 9.53 -18.48
CA GLY A 29 -8.24 9.20 -19.75
C GLY A 29 -7.42 7.92 -19.64
N ASP A 30 -7.51 7.11 -20.69
CA ASP A 30 -6.74 5.88 -20.94
C ASP A 30 -5.29 6.01 -20.43
N GLY A 31 -4.96 5.41 -19.27
CA GLY A 31 -3.56 5.25 -18.85
C GLY A 31 -3.18 5.53 -17.39
N GLY A 32 -4.09 5.90 -16.49
CA GLY A 32 -3.83 6.03 -15.03
C GLY A 32 -2.93 7.20 -14.60
N GLU A 33 -1.98 7.63 -15.44
CA GLU A 33 -1.03 8.71 -15.18
C GLU A 33 -1.71 10.07 -14.92
N LEU A 34 -2.72 10.40 -15.73
CA LEU A 34 -3.50 11.62 -15.58
C LEU A 34 -4.26 11.66 -14.25
N LEU A 35 -4.73 10.51 -13.77
CA LEU A 35 -5.41 10.40 -12.49
C LEU A 35 -4.43 10.57 -11.33
N CYS A 36 -3.25 9.95 -11.40
CA CYS A 36 -2.19 10.15 -10.42
C CYS A 36 -1.80 11.63 -10.31
N SER A 37 -1.59 12.30 -11.44
CA SER A 37 -1.27 13.74 -11.49
C SER A 37 -2.40 14.63 -10.99
N TYR A 38 -3.66 14.25 -11.22
CA TYR A 38 -4.80 14.99 -10.68
C TYR A 38 -4.90 14.84 -9.17
N LEU A 39 -4.91 13.60 -8.66
CA LEU A 39 -4.98 13.35 -7.22
C LEU A 39 -3.77 13.92 -6.50
N SER A 40 -2.57 13.87 -7.08
CA SER A 40 -1.38 14.46 -6.48
C SER A 40 -1.55 15.96 -6.19
N ARG A 41 -2.28 16.70 -7.04
CA ARG A 41 -2.58 18.13 -6.84
C ARG A 41 -3.72 18.39 -5.87
N GLN A 42 -4.64 17.44 -5.70
CA GLN A 42 -5.81 17.58 -4.82
C GLN A 42 -5.59 17.04 -3.40
N THR A 43 -4.60 16.17 -3.25
CA THR A 43 -4.26 15.53 -1.99
C THR A 43 -3.53 16.53 -1.08
N GLY A 44 -3.73 16.42 0.23
CA GLY A 44 -2.94 17.14 1.23
C GLY A 44 -1.82 16.23 1.71
N ASN A 45 -1.57 16.25 3.02
CA ASN A 45 -0.60 15.31 3.61
C ASN A 45 -1.19 13.91 3.76
N ASP A 46 -2.49 13.70 3.50
CA ASP A 46 -3.18 12.41 3.63
C ASP A 46 -3.98 12.07 2.39
N LEU A 47 -3.93 10.79 2.02
CA LEU A 47 -4.86 10.15 1.10
C LEU A 47 -5.44 8.89 1.74
N VAL A 48 -6.75 8.88 1.96
CA VAL A 48 -7.48 7.72 2.47
C VAL A 48 -8.31 7.12 1.33
N VAL A 49 -8.09 5.84 1.04
CA VAL A 49 -8.89 5.05 0.10
C VAL A 49 -9.98 4.31 0.89
N SER A 50 -11.23 4.43 0.47
CA SER A 50 -12.38 3.80 1.11
C SER A 50 -13.43 3.45 0.06
N GLY A 51 -14.64 3.06 0.48
CA GLY A 51 -15.79 2.88 -0.40
C GLY A 51 -16.49 1.54 -0.21
N ALA A 52 -17.77 1.51 -0.56
CA ALA A 52 -18.65 0.36 -0.34
C ALA A 52 -18.21 -0.90 -1.11
N SER A 53 -17.45 -0.74 -2.20
CA SER A 53 -16.96 -1.85 -3.02
C SER A 53 -15.46 -2.09 -2.89
N LEU A 54 -14.74 -1.34 -2.03
CA LEU A 54 -13.28 -1.48 -1.89
C LEU A 54 -12.87 -2.90 -1.50
N LYS A 55 -13.57 -3.51 -0.53
CA LYS A 55 -13.33 -4.90 -0.15
C LYS A 55 -13.51 -5.84 -1.35
N SER A 56 -14.61 -5.73 -2.07
CA SER A 56 -14.90 -6.58 -3.23
C SER A 56 -13.87 -6.41 -4.35
N ALA A 57 -13.39 -5.18 -4.57
CA ALA A 57 -12.32 -4.89 -5.51
C ALA A 57 -11.02 -5.60 -5.09
N LEU A 58 -10.65 -5.48 -3.82
CA LEU A 58 -9.41 -6.05 -3.27
C LEU A 58 -9.45 -7.56 -3.02
N MET A 59 -10.55 -8.26 -3.30
CA MET A 59 -10.55 -9.73 -3.36
C MET A 59 -9.71 -10.27 -4.53
N ASN A 60 -9.43 -9.45 -5.54
CA ASN A 60 -8.58 -9.80 -6.68
C ASN A 60 -7.16 -9.26 -6.46
N PRO A 61 -6.11 -10.13 -6.37
CA PRO A 61 -4.72 -9.69 -6.21
C PRO A 61 -4.23 -8.74 -7.30
N ALA A 62 -4.76 -8.82 -8.53
CA ALA A 62 -4.40 -7.88 -9.59
C ALA A 62 -4.82 -6.45 -9.26
N HIS A 63 -6.00 -6.27 -8.65
CA HIS A 63 -6.47 -4.94 -8.24
C HIS A 63 -5.68 -4.39 -7.05
N LEU A 64 -5.13 -5.26 -6.19
CA LEU A 64 -4.23 -4.83 -5.11
C LEU A 64 -2.96 -4.19 -5.69
N LEU A 65 -2.34 -4.85 -6.68
CA LEU A 65 -1.16 -4.32 -7.36
C LEU A 65 -1.49 -3.02 -8.10
N GLU A 66 -2.59 -2.96 -8.84
CA GLU A 66 -3.05 -1.75 -9.52
C GLU A 66 -3.28 -0.59 -8.54
N LEU A 67 -3.88 -0.86 -7.37
CA LEU A 67 -4.08 0.16 -6.33
C LEU A 67 -2.75 0.64 -5.78
N VAL A 68 -1.81 -0.25 -5.53
CA VAL A 68 -0.48 0.10 -5.02
C VAL A 68 0.30 0.94 -6.04
N ASP A 69 0.33 0.53 -7.31
CA ASP A 69 0.91 1.30 -8.42
C ASP A 69 0.32 2.71 -8.49
N PHE A 70 -0.99 2.80 -8.29
CA PHE A 70 -1.69 4.06 -8.26
C PHE A 70 -1.25 4.96 -7.09
N LEU A 71 -1.22 4.44 -5.86
CA LEU A 71 -0.84 5.22 -4.67
C LEU A 71 0.62 5.70 -4.74
N ILE A 72 1.51 4.83 -5.20
CA ILE A 72 2.92 5.16 -5.39
C ILE A 72 3.09 6.19 -6.52
N GLY A 73 2.33 6.08 -7.61
CA GLY A 73 2.27 7.10 -8.65
C GLY A 73 1.84 8.46 -8.10
N VAL A 74 0.80 8.51 -7.25
CA VAL A 74 0.39 9.75 -6.58
C VAL A 74 1.52 10.31 -5.71
N ALA A 75 2.21 9.46 -4.94
CA ALA A 75 3.35 9.88 -4.11
C ALA A 75 4.49 10.48 -4.96
N PHE A 76 4.79 9.87 -6.10
CA PHE A 76 5.86 10.30 -7.00
C PHE A 76 5.61 11.68 -7.62
N TYR A 77 4.37 12.00 -7.98
CA TYR A 77 4.02 13.31 -8.52
C TYR A 77 3.93 14.42 -7.46
N ARG A 78 4.21 14.13 -6.18
CA ARG A 78 4.16 15.12 -5.10
C ARG A 78 5.54 15.48 -4.60
N GLU A 79 5.74 16.78 -4.38
CA GLU A 79 6.92 17.31 -3.69
C GLU A 79 6.80 17.17 -2.17
N GLU A 80 5.57 17.22 -1.65
CA GLU A 80 5.30 17.13 -0.21
C GLU A 80 5.01 15.70 0.24
N PRO A 81 5.51 15.29 1.43
CA PRO A 81 5.22 13.98 2.01
C PRO A 81 3.72 13.72 2.12
N THR A 82 3.30 12.51 1.74
CA THR A 82 1.89 12.10 1.77
C THR A 82 1.77 10.75 2.42
N PHE A 83 0.87 10.61 3.38
CA PHE A 83 0.57 9.37 4.08
C PHE A 83 -0.68 8.73 3.48
N PHE A 84 -0.60 7.44 3.19
CA PHE A 84 -1.63 6.69 2.50
C PHE A 84 -2.27 5.68 3.43
N HIS A 85 -3.60 5.68 3.48
CA HIS A 85 -4.38 4.71 4.25
C HIS A 85 -5.41 4.04 3.36
N VAL A 86 -5.30 2.72 3.18
CA VAL A 86 -6.34 1.91 2.55
C VAL A 86 -7.27 1.38 3.64
N ASN A 87 -8.43 2.02 3.80
CA ASN A 87 -9.41 1.74 4.83
C ASN A 87 -10.32 0.57 4.43
N VAL A 88 -9.83 -0.65 4.66
CA VAL A 88 -10.53 -1.90 4.36
C VAL A 88 -10.33 -2.90 5.49
N ASP A 89 -11.31 -3.77 5.70
CA ASP A 89 -11.20 -4.89 6.63
C ASP A 89 -10.26 -5.97 6.07
N VAL A 90 -9.05 -6.04 6.64
CA VAL A 90 -7.99 -6.97 6.21
C VAL A 90 -8.30 -8.41 6.60
N GLU A 91 -8.85 -8.63 7.79
CA GLU A 91 -9.26 -9.97 8.26
C GLU A 91 -10.29 -10.57 7.31
N ALA A 92 -11.24 -9.75 6.84
CA ALA A 92 -12.25 -10.22 5.91
C ALA A 92 -11.76 -10.42 4.47
N LEU A 93 -10.50 -10.06 4.17
CA LEU A 93 -9.81 -10.37 2.91
C LEU A 93 -8.91 -11.60 3.02
N GLU A 94 -8.55 -12.04 4.22
CA GLU A 94 -7.52 -13.06 4.46
C GLU A 94 -7.75 -14.38 3.68
N TYR A 95 -9.00 -14.82 3.56
CA TYR A 95 -9.35 -16.04 2.79
C TYR A 95 -8.96 -15.96 1.30
N HIS A 96 -8.85 -14.77 0.73
CA HIS A 96 -8.45 -14.56 -0.66
C HIS A 96 -6.93 -14.52 -0.85
N TYR A 97 -6.19 -14.42 0.26
CA TYR A 97 -4.74 -14.30 0.30
C TYR A 97 -4.18 -15.39 1.20
N LEU A 98 -4.58 -16.64 0.94
CA LEU A 98 -4.09 -17.78 1.71
C LEU A 98 -2.58 -17.88 1.59
N ARG A 99 -1.95 -17.77 2.74
CA ARG A 99 -0.51 -17.81 2.90
C ARG A 99 0.05 -19.20 2.61
N LYS A 100 1.22 -19.28 1.97
CA LYS A 100 2.00 -20.51 1.90
C LYS A 100 3.17 -20.44 2.89
N GLU A 101 3.62 -21.58 3.41
CA GLU A 101 4.71 -21.64 4.40
C GLU A 101 6.02 -21.01 3.88
N GLU A 102 6.21 -21.00 2.56
CA GLU A 102 7.26 -20.25 1.87
C GLU A 102 6.63 -19.54 0.66
N ASP A 103 6.38 -18.24 0.78
CA ASP A 103 6.01 -17.45 -0.39
C ASP A 103 7.29 -16.90 -1.04
N CYS A 104 7.34 -16.96 -2.36
CA CYS A 104 8.52 -16.60 -3.14
C CYS A 104 8.27 -15.25 -3.84
N ALA A 105 9.13 -14.28 -3.60
CA ALA A 105 9.24 -13.11 -4.48
C ALA A 105 10.24 -13.41 -5.59
N VAL A 106 10.00 -12.90 -6.80
CA VAL A 106 10.90 -13.09 -7.94
C VAL A 106 11.31 -11.72 -8.46
N ASN A 107 12.61 -11.47 -8.56
CA ASN A 107 13.17 -10.28 -9.17
C ASN A 107 14.18 -10.66 -10.28
N LEU A 108 14.84 -9.65 -10.87
CA LEU A 108 15.86 -9.86 -11.90
C LEU A 108 17.10 -10.62 -11.40
N ALA A 109 17.34 -10.64 -10.08
CA ALA A 109 18.43 -11.38 -9.46
C ALA A 109 18.05 -12.84 -9.13
N GLY A 110 16.77 -13.22 -9.26
CA GLY A 110 16.27 -14.58 -9.08
C GLY A 110 15.10 -14.67 -8.10
N THR A 111 14.85 -15.88 -7.62
CA THR A 111 13.80 -16.16 -6.63
C THR A 111 14.32 -15.98 -5.22
N ILE A 112 13.64 -15.16 -4.43
CA ILE A 112 13.89 -14.94 -3.01
C ILE A 112 12.76 -15.61 -2.23
N LYS A 113 13.13 -16.46 -1.28
CA LYS A 113 12.16 -17.05 -0.35
C LYS A 113 11.92 -16.09 0.80
N ILE A 114 10.65 -15.84 1.10
CA ILE A 114 10.21 -14.92 2.13
C ILE A 114 9.28 -15.69 3.07
N ASP A 115 9.71 -15.89 4.32
CA ASP A 115 8.89 -16.56 5.34
C ASP A 115 8.38 -15.58 6.40
N MET A 116 7.30 -14.86 6.07
CA MET A 116 6.69 -13.89 6.98
C MET A 116 6.11 -14.50 8.28
N ALA A 117 5.97 -15.84 8.40
CA ALA A 117 5.46 -16.48 9.65
C ALA A 117 6.43 -16.24 10.77
N LYS A 118 7.71 -16.24 10.41
CA LYS A 118 8.78 -16.11 11.36
C LYS A 118 8.97 -14.65 11.79
N TRP A 119 8.37 -13.70 11.08
CA TRP A 119 8.56 -12.28 11.33
C TRP A 119 7.67 -11.79 12.46
N LEU A 120 6.35 -11.94 12.28
CA LEU A 120 5.35 -11.61 13.29
C LEU A 120 4.16 -12.56 13.12
N SER A 121 3.65 -13.10 14.23
CA SER A 121 2.50 -14.01 14.21
C SER A 121 1.19 -13.35 13.78
N SER A 122 1.14 -12.01 13.82
CA SER A 122 -0.02 -11.21 13.41
C SER A 122 -0.08 -10.91 11.91
N LEU A 123 0.93 -11.31 11.12
CA LEU A 123 0.96 -11.02 9.69
C LEU A 123 0.13 -12.04 8.91
N SER A 124 -0.92 -11.54 8.26
CA SER A 124 -1.78 -12.32 7.39
C SER A 124 -1.13 -12.52 6.02
N GLY A 125 -1.68 -13.43 5.20
CA GLY A 125 -1.24 -13.53 3.80
C GLY A 125 -1.64 -12.30 2.96
N PHE A 126 -2.62 -11.51 3.41
CA PHE A 126 -2.89 -10.20 2.80
C PHE A 126 -1.75 -9.22 3.05
N ASP A 127 -1.20 -9.18 4.27
CA ASP A 127 -0.04 -8.32 4.58
C ASP A 127 1.19 -8.71 3.75
N TYR A 128 1.39 -10.01 3.48
CA TYR A 128 2.40 -10.47 2.53
C TYR A 128 2.19 -9.88 1.14
N ALA A 129 0.99 -10.04 0.58
CA ALA A 129 0.70 -9.54 -0.77
C ALA A 129 0.80 -8.01 -0.85
N TRP A 130 0.34 -7.29 0.17
CA TRP A 130 0.46 -5.84 0.28
C TRP A 130 1.92 -5.38 0.24
N ASN A 131 2.77 -5.96 1.09
CA ASN A 131 4.19 -5.61 1.17
C ASN A 131 4.95 -5.95 -0.11
N VAL A 132 4.66 -7.11 -0.73
CA VAL A 132 5.22 -7.48 -2.03
C VAL A 132 4.79 -6.50 -3.12
N CYS A 133 3.51 -6.13 -3.18
CA CYS A 133 3.03 -5.16 -4.16
C CYS A 133 3.71 -3.79 -4.00
N LEU A 134 3.91 -3.31 -2.76
CA LEU A 134 4.59 -2.05 -2.49
C LEU A 134 6.02 -2.07 -3.05
N ILE A 135 6.79 -3.08 -2.67
CA ILE A 135 8.18 -3.22 -3.07
C ILE A 135 8.30 -3.41 -4.59
N ASP A 136 7.37 -4.15 -5.20
CA ASP A 136 7.30 -4.32 -6.67
C ASP A 136 7.09 -3.01 -7.37
N SER A 137 6.09 -2.27 -6.94
CA SER A 137 5.74 -1.01 -7.53
C SER A 137 6.87 0.01 -7.41
N PHE A 138 7.51 0.13 -6.24
CA PHE A 138 8.68 0.99 -6.05
C PHE A 138 9.85 0.61 -6.97
N SER A 139 10.08 -0.69 -7.18
CA SER A 139 11.16 -1.19 -8.04
C SER A 139 10.88 -1.01 -9.54
N ARG A 140 9.60 -1.04 -9.95
CA ARG A 140 9.19 -0.82 -11.34
C ARG A 140 9.14 0.67 -11.70
N MET A 141 9.01 1.55 -10.71
CA MET A 141 8.87 2.98 -10.97
C MET A 141 10.22 3.61 -11.37
N VAL A 142 10.30 4.05 -12.61
CA VAL A 142 11.49 4.72 -13.15
C VAL A 142 11.77 6.00 -12.38
N GLY A 143 13.02 6.17 -11.95
CA GLY A 143 13.48 7.38 -11.26
C GLY A 143 13.47 7.32 -9.74
N THR A 144 12.98 6.23 -9.12
CA THR A 144 13.12 6.00 -7.67
C THR A 144 14.55 5.64 -7.28
N GLY A 145 15.31 5.02 -8.19
CA GLY A 145 16.60 4.39 -7.87
C GLY A 145 16.46 3.19 -6.91
N PHE A 146 15.22 2.76 -6.62
CA PHE A 146 14.94 1.65 -5.74
C PHE A 146 15.17 0.34 -6.48
N GLU A 147 16.07 -0.48 -5.96
CA GLU A 147 16.26 -1.84 -6.45
C GLU A 147 15.44 -2.81 -5.60
N TRP A 148 14.90 -3.84 -6.25
CA TRP A 148 14.25 -4.91 -5.52
C TRP A 148 15.24 -5.56 -4.52
N PRO A 149 14.84 -5.80 -3.25
CA PRO A 149 15.65 -6.41 -2.21
C PRO A 149 16.39 -7.68 -2.66
N ARG A 150 17.61 -7.94 -2.16
CA ARG A 150 18.37 -9.16 -2.57
C ARG A 150 18.37 -10.26 -1.52
N SER A 151 17.88 -9.95 -0.31
CA SER A 151 17.78 -10.87 0.81
C SER A 151 16.44 -10.70 1.57
N GLU A 152 16.16 -11.61 2.50
CA GLU A 152 14.99 -11.51 3.39
C GLU A 152 15.13 -10.32 4.35
N GLU A 153 16.34 -10.08 4.86
CA GLU A 153 16.69 -8.95 5.73
C GLU A 153 16.48 -7.61 5.01
N ASP A 154 16.98 -7.47 3.77
CA ASP A 154 16.77 -6.27 2.95
C ASP A 154 15.27 -6.03 2.72
N PHE A 155 14.50 -7.11 2.52
CA PHE A 155 13.06 -7.01 2.32
C PHE A 155 12.36 -6.54 3.59
N LYS A 156 12.74 -7.06 4.77
CA LYS A 156 12.22 -6.60 6.07
C LYS A 156 12.47 -5.11 6.28
N GLU A 157 13.66 -4.63 5.97
CA GLU A 157 14.02 -3.22 6.08
C GLU A 157 13.17 -2.35 5.13
N CYS A 158 12.98 -2.80 3.88
CA CYS A 158 12.10 -2.13 2.93
C CYS A 158 10.63 -2.09 3.41
N VAL A 159 10.12 -3.20 3.97
CA VAL A 159 8.79 -3.24 4.58
C VAL A 159 8.68 -2.21 5.71
N ALA A 160 9.66 -2.15 6.61
CA ALA A 160 9.67 -1.16 7.69
C ALA A 160 9.65 0.28 7.14
N SER A 161 10.55 0.59 6.20
CA SER A 161 10.67 1.91 5.59
C SER A 161 9.36 2.38 4.94
N HIS A 162 8.74 1.55 4.11
CA HIS A 162 7.49 1.91 3.43
C HIS A 162 6.28 1.94 4.36
N SER A 163 6.32 1.18 5.46
CA SER A 163 5.22 1.14 6.43
C SER A 163 5.05 2.44 7.22
N GLY A 164 6.05 3.32 7.23
CA GLY A 164 5.96 4.70 7.75
C GLY A 164 5.15 5.65 6.86
N GLN A 165 4.74 5.23 5.67
CA GLN A 165 4.00 6.04 4.70
C GLN A 165 2.73 5.36 4.19
N PHE A 166 2.74 4.04 4.02
CA PHE A 166 1.64 3.27 3.42
C PHE A 166 1.08 2.28 4.43
N VAL A 167 -0.18 2.46 4.82
CA VAL A 167 -0.88 1.56 5.74
C VAL A 167 -2.20 1.06 5.15
N VAL A 168 -2.58 -0.17 5.49
CA VAL A 168 -3.85 -0.79 5.10
C VAL A 168 -4.52 -1.46 6.30
N GLY A 169 -5.84 -1.34 6.40
CA GLY A 169 -6.63 -1.90 7.50
C GLY A 169 -7.70 -0.94 8.01
N LEU A 170 -8.64 -1.46 8.78
CA LEU A 170 -9.48 -0.61 9.64
C LEU A 170 -8.63 0.04 10.73
N LYS A 171 -9.15 1.12 11.32
CA LYS A 171 -8.50 1.91 12.37
C LYS A 171 -7.95 1.02 13.50
N GLU A 172 -8.72 0.04 13.94
CA GLU A 172 -8.37 -0.94 14.96
C GLU A 172 -7.31 -1.96 14.52
N GLN A 173 -7.10 -2.15 13.22
CA GLN A 173 -6.11 -3.06 12.64
C GLN A 173 -4.76 -2.37 12.40
N ILE A 174 -4.71 -1.04 12.27
CA ILE A 174 -3.47 -0.27 12.00
C ILE A 174 -2.38 -0.46 13.08
N PRO A 175 -2.66 -0.61 14.40
CA PRO A 175 -1.62 -0.79 15.41
C PRO A 175 -0.66 -1.96 15.17
N ARG A 176 -1.03 -2.96 14.35
CA ARG A 176 -0.14 -4.08 13.98
C ARG A 176 1.15 -3.63 13.28
N TYR A 177 1.13 -2.46 12.64
CA TYR A 177 2.30 -1.87 11.97
C TYR A 177 3.45 -1.55 12.93
N LEU A 178 3.16 -1.34 14.22
CA LEU A 178 4.21 -1.17 15.24
C LEU A 178 5.14 -2.40 15.33
N GLY A 179 4.68 -3.59 14.92
CA GLY A 179 5.53 -4.76 14.84
C GLY A 179 6.69 -4.60 13.85
N TYR A 180 6.51 -3.79 12.79
CA TYR A 180 7.56 -3.53 11.79
C TYR A 180 8.71 -2.68 12.34
N CYS A 181 8.55 -2.00 13.48
CA CYS A 181 9.67 -1.34 14.16
C CYS A 181 10.77 -2.33 14.58
N SER A 182 10.46 -3.63 14.70
CA SER A 182 11.46 -4.67 14.99
C SER A 182 12.32 -5.07 13.77
N PHE A 183 11.98 -4.59 12.57
CA PHE A 183 12.65 -4.95 11.32
C PHE A 183 13.72 -3.95 10.91
N THR A 184 13.90 -2.87 11.67
CA THR A 184 14.86 -1.81 11.38
C THR A 184 15.52 -1.32 12.66
N GLU A 185 16.79 -0.93 12.55
CA GLU A 185 17.52 -0.22 13.60
C GLU A 185 17.46 1.31 13.40
N ASP A 186 17.00 1.77 12.23
CA ASP A 186 16.88 3.19 11.90
C ASP A 186 15.78 3.87 12.72
N GLU A 187 16.20 4.84 13.53
CA GLU A 187 15.32 5.57 14.44
C GLU A 187 14.29 6.41 13.67
N ASP A 188 14.68 7.02 12.55
CA ASP A 188 13.78 7.86 11.77
C ASP A 188 12.64 7.03 11.16
N THR A 189 12.95 5.81 10.67
CA THR A 189 11.94 4.86 10.23
C THR A 189 10.99 4.45 11.36
N ARG A 190 11.50 4.15 12.57
CA ARG A 190 10.64 3.80 13.72
C ARG A 190 9.70 4.95 14.08
N ILE A 191 10.21 6.17 14.14
CA ILE A 191 9.42 7.38 14.38
C ILE A 191 8.35 7.56 13.30
N ALA A 192 8.68 7.32 12.04
CA ALA A 192 7.72 7.41 10.94
C ALA A 192 6.58 6.38 11.08
N ILE A 193 6.89 5.14 11.46
CA ILE A 193 5.89 4.10 11.73
C ILE A 193 4.96 4.52 12.87
N GLU A 194 5.52 4.95 14.00
CA GLU A 194 4.73 5.41 15.15
C GLU A 194 3.84 6.60 14.80
N PHE A 195 4.39 7.54 14.02
CA PHE A 195 3.66 8.71 13.55
C PHE A 195 2.46 8.31 12.68
N VAL A 196 2.66 7.46 11.67
CA VAL A 196 1.58 7.08 10.75
C VAL A 196 0.52 6.23 11.44
N VAL A 197 0.91 5.34 12.37
CA VAL A 197 -0.03 4.61 13.21
C VAL A 197 -0.88 5.59 14.00
N LYS A 198 -0.26 6.49 14.77
CA LYS A 198 -0.98 7.50 15.56
C LYS A 198 -1.90 8.36 14.69
N ARG A 199 -1.45 8.72 13.49
CA ARG A 199 -2.18 9.56 12.55
C ARG A 199 -3.49 8.95 12.07
N PHE A 200 -3.50 7.65 11.77
CA PHE A 200 -4.70 6.95 11.32
C PHE A 200 -5.48 6.26 12.44
N THR A 201 -4.96 6.26 13.68
CA THR A 201 -5.65 5.74 14.87
C THR A 201 -6.14 6.80 15.86
N ALA A 202 -5.82 8.08 15.67
CA ALA A 202 -6.41 9.18 16.44
C ALA A 202 -7.89 9.35 16.09
#